data_AF-A0A2N0TUD5-F1
#
_entry.id   AF-A0A2N0TUD5-F1
#
_cell.length_a   1.000
_cell.length_b   1.000
_cell.length_c   1.000
_cell.angle_alpha   90.00
_cell.angle_beta   90.00
_cell.angle_gamma   90.00
#
_symmetry.space_group_name_H-M   'P 1'
#
loop_
_entity.id
_entity.type
_entity.pdbx_description
1 polymer ?
#
loop_
_entity_poly.entity_id
_entity_poly.type
_entity_poly.pdbx_seq_one_letter_code
_entity_poly.pdbx_strand_id
1 'polypeptide(L)'
;MKKILPVLISIFFVACSKDDDSKNIPITEENIVISQNEIYEYDLEFPGDEDGFSITRQAVNCEISKIEQDSITGNFIYTYKPEAGFTGTDTVEITHNAYSISRDEAYNVRIIRINIEARK
;
A
#
# COMPACT_ATOMS: atom_id res chain seq x y z
N MET A 1 -24.58 -39.33 49.94
CA MET A 1 -23.99 -39.60 48.62
C MET A 1 -24.80 -38.89 47.54
N LYS A 2 -24.30 -37.78 46.97
CA LYS A 2 -24.89 -37.14 45.78
C LYS A 2 -23.79 -37.08 44.73
N LYS A 3 -23.96 -37.83 43.64
CA LYS A 3 -23.05 -37.87 42.50
C LYS A 3 -23.36 -36.64 41.63
N ILE A 4 -22.40 -35.73 41.49
CA ILE A 4 -22.49 -34.63 40.53
C ILE A 4 -21.85 -35.15 39.25
N LEU A 5 -22.66 -35.27 38.20
CA LEU A 5 -22.24 -35.69 36.86
C LEU A 5 -21.83 -34.43 36.08
N PRO A 6 -20.61 -34.35 35.52
CA PRO A 6 -20.26 -33.21 34.68
C PRO A 6 -20.91 -33.36 33.30
N VAL A 7 -21.69 -32.35 32.91
CA VAL A 7 -22.26 -32.21 31.57
C VAL A 7 -21.17 -31.68 30.65
N LEU A 8 -20.84 -32.46 29.63
CA LEU A 8 -19.91 -32.10 28.55
C LEU A 8 -20.61 -31.10 27.63
N ILE A 9 -20.28 -29.81 27.75
CA ILE A 9 -20.69 -28.78 26.78
C ILE A 9 -19.72 -28.84 25.60
N SER A 10 -20.21 -29.42 24.49
CA SER A 10 -19.50 -29.46 23.22
C SER A 10 -19.82 -28.19 22.45
N ILE A 11 -18.90 -27.23 22.45
CA ILE A 11 -19.00 -26.00 21.64
C ILE A 11 -18.60 -26.38 20.22
N PHE A 12 -19.58 -26.40 19.31
CA PHE A 12 -19.33 -26.44 17.87
C PHE A 12 -18.63 -25.14 17.46
N PHE A 13 -17.34 -25.22 17.15
CA PHE A 13 -16.67 -24.16 16.40
C PHE A 13 -17.19 -24.23 14.96
N VAL A 14 -18.16 -23.38 14.64
CA VAL A 14 -18.46 -23.02 13.25
C VAL A 14 -17.28 -22.19 12.76
N ALA A 15 -16.25 -22.87 12.27
CA ALA A 15 -15.18 -22.26 11.50
C ALA A 15 -15.76 -21.96 10.12
N CYS A 16 -16.25 -20.73 9.95
CA CYS A 16 -16.52 -20.18 8.64
C CYS A 16 -15.16 -19.95 7.97
N SER A 17 -14.71 -20.87 7.12
CA SER A 17 -13.60 -20.61 6.21
C SER A 17 -14.11 -19.60 5.19
N LYS A 18 -13.81 -18.32 5.40
CA LYS A 18 -13.76 -17.39 4.27
C LYS A 18 -12.58 -17.85 3.43
N ASP A 19 -12.87 -18.35 2.24
CA ASP A 19 -11.88 -18.64 1.24
C ASP A 19 -11.14 -17.33 0.94
N ASP A 20 -9.87 -17.26 1.34
CA ASP A 20 -8.96 -16.17 0.97
C ASP A 20 -8.66 -16.33 -0.52
N ASP A 21 -9.51 -15.71 -1.34
CA ASP A 21 -9.17 -15.38 -2.72
C ASP A 21 -8.01 -14.39 -2.67
N SER A 22 -6.78 -14.91 -2.57
CA SER A 22 -5.57 -14.09 -2.74
C SER A 22 -5.52 -13.63 -4.19
N LYS A 23 -6.27 -12.57 -4.51
CA LYS A 23 -6.20 -11.88 -5.79
C LYS A 23 -4.75 -11.44 -5.94
N ASN A 24 -4.04 -12.02 -6.90
CA ASN A 24 -2.66 -11.66 -7.19
C ASN A 24 -2.67 -10.26 -7.81
N ILE A 25 -2.51 -9.23 -6.97
CA ILE A 25 -2.53 -7.82 -7.37
C ILE A 25 -1.26 -7.57 -8.19
N PRO A 26 -1.36 -7.05 -9.43
CA PRO A 26 -0.18 -6.79 -10.25
C PRO A 26 0.75 -5.77 -9.58
N ILE A 27 2.05 -6.00 -9.70
CA ILE A 27 3.11 -5.12 -9.20
C ILE A 27 3.82 -4.45 -10.38
N THR A 28 3.85 -3.13 -10.38
CA THR A 28 4.71 -2.31 -11.24
C THR A 28 5.98 -1.97 -10.47
N GLU A 29 7.14 -2.37 -11.00
CA GLU A 29 8.44 -2.12 -10.40
C GLU A 29 9.11 -0.92 -11.07
N GLU A 30 9.40 0.12 -10.29
CA GLU A 30 10.14 1.30 -10.71
C GLU A 30 11.48 1.32 -9.98
N ASN A 31 12.58 1.39 -10.74
CA ASN A 31 13.93 1.39 -10.18
C ASN A 31 14.63 2.68 -10.58
N ILE A 32 14.93 3.52 -9.60
CA ILE A 32 15.51 4.84 -9.83
C ILE A 32 16.83 4.99 -9.09
N VAL A 33 17.69 5.85 -9.63
CA VAL A 33 18.92 6.31 -8.99
C VAL A 33 18.86 7.82 -8.92
N ILE A 34 19.01 8.39 -7.73
CA ILE A 34 18.97 9.84 -7.49
C ILE A 34 20.17 10.28 -6.66
N SER A 35 20.46 11.57 -6.68
CA SER A 35 21.44 12.15 -5.75
C SER A 35 20.87 12.33 -4.34
N GLN A 36 21.73 12.33 -3.32
CA GLN A 36 21.37 12.35 -1.89
C GLN A 36 20.55 13.56 -1.41
N ASN A 37 20.37 14.59 -2.24
CA ASN A 37 19.55 15.79 -1.93
C ASN A 37 18.48 16.08 -3.00
N GLU A 38 18.32 15.16 -3.95
CA GLU A 38 17.37 15.32 -5.04
C GLU A 38 15.96 14.95 -4.60
N ILE A 39 15.01 15.74 -5.08
CA ILE A 39 13.59 15.44 -4.93
C ILE A 39 13.20 14.63 -6.16
N TYR A 40 12.61 13.47 -5.92
CA TYR A 40 12.00 12.65 -6.93
C TYR A 40 10.49 12.79 -6.88
N GLU A 41 9.88 12.96 -8.06
CA GLU A 41 8.43 12.99 -8.22
C GLU A 41 8.01 11.89 -9.19
N TYR A 42 6.96 11.16 -8.83
CA TYR A 42 6.32 10.16 -9.68
C TYR A 42 4.85 10.54 -9.88
N ASP A 43 4.46 10.73 -11.13
CA ASP A 43 3.05 10.95 -11.51
C ASP A 43 2.30 9.62 -11.42
N LEU A 44 1.39 9.53 -10.46
CA LEU A 44 0.50 8.38 -10.28
C LEU A 44 -0.72 8.46 -11.20
N GLU A 45 -0.85 9.54 -11.98
CA GLU A 45 -1.96 9.85 -12.87
C GLU A 45 -3.26 10.19 -12.12
N PHE A 46 -4.29 10.57 -12.88
CA PHE A 46 -5.64 10.73 -12.34
C PHE A 46 -6.33 9.36 -12.25
N PRO A 47 -6.71 8.89 -11.04
CA PRO A 47 -7.20 7.53 -10.86
C PRO A 47 -8.69 7.38 -11.21
N GLY A 48 -9.45 8.49 -11.30
CA GLY A 48 -10.90 8.49 -11.39
C GLY A 48 -11.56 9.00 -10.11
N ASP A 49 -12.88 9.26 -10.16
CA ASP A 49 -13.61 9.94 -9.08
C ASP A 49 -13.78 9.07 -7.81
N GLU A 50 -13.77 7.74 -7.95
CA GLU A 50 -13.97 6.77 -6.85
C GLU A 50 -12.69 6.02 -6.47
N ASP A 51 -11.58 6.37 -7.12
CA ASP A 51 -10.29 5.71 -6.95
C ASP A 51 -9.30 6.62 -6.22
N GLY A 52 -8.22 6.04 -5.70
CA GLY A 52 -7.17 6.80 -5.03
C GLY A 52 -5.90 5.99 -4.78
N PHE A 53 -4.90 6.68 -4.22
CA PHE A 53 -3.61 6.08 -3.90
C PHE A 53 -3.32 6.14 -2.41
N SER A 54 -2.73 5.07 -1.89
CA SER A 54 -2.29 5.00 -0.50
C SER A 54 -0.89 4.39 -0.41
N ILE A 55 -0.01 4.98 0.39
CA ILE A 55 1.26 4.34 0.73
C ILE A 55 0.97 3.17 1.68
N THR A 56 1.30 1.95 1.24
CA THR A 56 1.13 0.71 2.02
C THR A 56 2.43 0.21 2.61
N ARG A 57 3.57 0.61 2.03
CA ARG A 57 4.89 0.53 2.66
C ARG A 57 5.59 1.87 2.56
N GLN A 58 5.85 2.48 3.71
CA GLN A 58 6.53 3.77 3.82
C GLN A 58 8.04 3.61 3.57
N ALA A 59 8.63 4.55 2.82
CA ALA A 59 10.08 4.72 2.75
C ALA A 59 10.62 5.18 4.11
N VAL A 60 11.78 4.68 4.55
CA VAL A 60 12.24 4.87 5.94
C VAL A 60 13.49 5.75 6.08
N ASN A 61 14.16 6.09 4.98
CA ASN A 61 15.36 6.92 4.95
C ASN A 61 15.09 8.24 4.20
N CYS A 62 13.94 8.86 4.49
CA CYS A 62 13.44 10.01 3.77
C CYS A 62 13.09 11.19 4.69
N GLU A 63 13.34 12.41 4.22
CA GLU A 63 12.74 13.63 4.76
C GLU A 63 11.29 13.80 4.26
N ILE A 64 11.04 13.40 3.01
CA ILE A 64 9.71 13.47 2.37
C ILE A 64 9.41 12.12 1.75
N SER A 65 8.22 11.58 2.04
CA SER A 65 7.60 10.47 1.32
C SER A 65 6.09 10.59 1.50
N LYS A 66 5.45 11.28 0.55
CA LYS A 66 4.02 11.61 0.62
C LYS A 66 3.37 11.59 -0.76
N ILE A 67 2.06 11.48 -0.77
CA ILE A 67 1.23 11.61 -1.97
C ILE A 67 0.38 12.87 -1.80
N GLU A 68 0.35 13.70 -2.83
CA GLU A 68 -0.49 14.90 -2.90
C GLU A 68 -1.25 14.94 -4.22
N GLN A 69 -2.49 15.43 -4.19
CA GLN A 69 -3.24 15.66 -5.41
C GLN A 69 -2.91 17.05 -5.96
N ASP A 70 -2.51 17.10 -7.23
CA ASP A 70 -2.36 18.33 -7.97
C ASP A 70 -3.76 18.92 -8.25
N SER A 71 -4.01 20.14 -7.79
CA SER A 71 -5.34 20.76 -7.86
C SER A 71 -5.73 21.25 -9.26
N ILE A 72 -4.77 21.32 -10.20
CA ILE A 72 -4.99 21.79 -11.56
C ILE A 72 -5.34 20.62 -12.47
N THR A 73 -4.61 19.53 -12.35
CA THR A 73 -4.72 18.34 -13.20
C THR A 73 -5.60 17.26 -12.58
N GLY A 74 -5.71 17.23 -11.24
CA GLY A 74 -6.35 16.14 -10.49
C GLY A 74 -5.46 14.92 -10.30
N ASN A 75 -4.28 14.87 -10.94
CA ASN A 75 -3.32 13.78 -10.80
C ASN A 75 -2.81 13.69 -9.37
N PHE A 76 -2.44 12.49 -8.95
CA PHE A 76 -1.73 12.29 -7.69
C PHE A 76 -0.22 12.22 -7.96
N ILE A 77 0.56 12.97 -7.20
CA ILE A 77 2.01 12.97 -7.29
C ILE A 77 2.57 12.36 -6.01
N TYR A 78 3.41 11.33 -6.16
CA TYR A 78 4.25 10.86 -5.07
C TYR A 78 5.55 11.64 -5.07
N THR A 79 5.91 12.23 -3.93
CA THR A 79 7.18 12.95 -3.75
C THR A 79 8.05 12.21 -2.75
N TYR A 80 9.31 11.99 -3.13
CA TYR A 80 10.36 11.44 -2.28
C TYR A 80 11.55 12.38 -2.19
N LYS A 81 12.09 12.54 -0.98
CA LYS A 81 13.36 13.21 -0.72
C LYS A 81 14.12 12.40 0.33
N PRO A 82 15.35 11.92 0.05
CA PRO A 82 16.18 11.27 1.06
C PRO A 82 16.40 12.14 2.29
N GLU A 83 16.69 11.53 3.43
CA GLU A 83 17.32 12.25 4.54
C GLU A 83 18.66 12.84 4.08
N ALA A 84 19.01 14.03 4.60
CA ALA A 84 20.24 14.72 4.21
C ALA A 84 21.48 13.83 4.45
N GLY A 85 22.24 13.56 3.38
CA GLY A 85 23.45 12.74 3.44
C GLY A 85 23.21 11.23 3.37
N PHE A 86 21.96 10.78 3.21
CA PHE A 86 21.66 9.37 3.00
C PHE A 86 22.29 8.85 1.70
N THR A 87 22.94 7.69 1.80
CA THR A 87 23.45 6.94 0.65
C THR A 87 23.09 5.48 0.89
N GLY A 88 22.44 4.86 -0.08
CA GLY A 88 21.91 3.51 0.06
C GLY A 88 20.59 3.34 -0.66
N THR A 89 19.87 2.29 -0.30
CA THR A 89 18.60 1.94 -0.93
C THR A 89 17.42 2.21 -0.01
N ASP A 90 16.32 2.70 -0.57
CA ASP A 90 15.02 2.79 0.10
C ASP A 90 13.92 2.19 -0.79
N THR A 91 12.75 1.94 -0.22
CA THR A 91 11.61 1.38 -0.96
C THR A 91 10.30 1.91 -0.42
N VAL A 92 9.44 2.35 -1.33
CA VAL A 92 8.04 2.66 -1.06
C VAL A 92 7.15 1.70 -1.86
N GLU A 93 6.03 1.30 -1.28
CA GLU A 93 4.93 0.65 -2.02
C GLU A 93 3.68 1.51 -1.93
N ILE A 94 3.09 1.78 -3.08
CA ILE A 94 1.88 2.59 -3.25
C ILE A 94 0.82 1.71 -3.88
N THR A 95 -0.33 1.61 -3.23
CA THR A 95 -1.47 0.87 -3.75
C THR A 95 -2.45 1.81 -4.42
N HIS A 96 -2.83 1.48 -5.67
CA HIS A 96 -3.98 2.06 -6.35
C HIS A 96 -5.23 1.31 -5.87
N ASN A 97 -6.10 2.00 -5.15
CA ASN A 97 -7.36 1.50 -4.64
C ASN A 97 -8.48 2.00 -5.54
N ALA A 98 -9.43 1.12 -5.85
CA ALA A 98 -10.62 1.44 -6.63
C ALA A 98 -11.87 0.92 -5.91
N TYR A 99 -13.02 1.45 -6.28
CA TYR A 99 -14.31 0.95 -5.83
C TYR A 99 -15.13 0.40 -7.01
N SER A 100 -15.77 -0.75 -6.81
CA SER A 100 -16.59 -1.40 -7.83
C SER A 100 -18.06 -1.26 -7.46
N ILE A 101 -18.77 -0.31 -8.07
CA ILE A 101 -20.21 -0.10 -7.83
C ILE A 101 -21.01 -1.41 -8.01
N SER A 102 -20.69 -2.20 -9.03
CA SER A 102 -21.38 -3.48 -9.30
C SER A 102 -21.18 -4.55 -8.22
N ARG A 103 -20.08 -4.46 -7.46
CA ARG A 103 -19.74 -5.41 -6.38
C ARG A 103 -19.95 -4.81 -4.99
N ASP A 104 -20.19 -3.51 -4.90
CA ASP A 104 -20.23 -2.75 -3.64
C ASP A 104 -18.99 -3.06 -2.78
N GLU A 105 -17.81 -3.02 -3.41
CA GLU A 105 -16.57 -3.49 -2.80
C GLU A 105 -15.37 -2.65 -3.27
N ALA A 106 -14.50 -2.28 -2.33
CA ALA A 106 -13.20 -1.71 -2.62
C ALA A 106 -12.19 -2.82 -2.97
N TYR A 107 -11.31 -2.57 -3.93
CA TYR A 107 -10.29 -3.52 -4.35
C TYR A 107 -9.02 -2.82 -4.79
N ASN A 108 -7.91 -3.55 -4.70
CA ASN A 108 -6.61 -3.06 -5.13
C ASN A 108 -6.43 -3.33 -6.62
N VAL A 109 -6.15 -2.29 -7.40
CA VAL A 109 -5.94 -2.37 -8.85
C VAL A 109 -4.51 -2.83 -9.14
N ARG A 110 -3.53 -2.18 -8.52
CA ARG A 110 -2.09 -2.47 -8.66
C ARG A 110 -1.30 -1.99 -7.44
N ILE A 111 -0.11 -2.53 -7.28
CA ILE A 111 0.92 -2.00 -6.38
C ILE A 111 2.02 -1.39 -7.25
N ILE A 112 2.45 -0.18 -6.95
CA ILE A 112 3.62 0.46 -7.53
C ILE A 112 4.71 0.38 -6.47
N ARG A 113 5.76 -0.39 -6.76
CA ARG A 113 6.94 -0.52 -5.91
C ARG A 113 8.04 0.34 -6.52
N ILE A 114 8.46 1.37 -5.79
CA ILE A 114 9.56 2.23 -6.21
C ILE A 114 10.79 1.88 -5.36
N ASN A 115 11.79 1.29 -5.99
CA ASN A 115 13.09 0.99 -5.42
C ASN A 115 14.05 2.12 -5.74
N ILE A 116 14.57 2.77 -4.70
CA ILE A 116 15.29 4.03 -4.81
C ILE A 116 16.73 3.79 -4.37
N GLU A 117 17.71 4.13 -5.22
CA GLU A 117 19.11 4.16 -4.83
C GLU A 117 19.61 5.62 -4.75
N ALA A 118 19.91 6.09 -3.55
CA ALA A 118 20.50 7.40 -3.31
C ALA A 118 22.03 7.33 -3.36
N ARG A 119 22.64 8.18 -4.18
CA ARG A 119 24.10 8.28 -4.36
C ARG A 119 24.61 9.69 -4.04
N LYS A 120 25.91 9.78 -3.74
CA LYS A 120 26.57 11.03 -3.36
C LYS A 120 26.63 12.06 -4.48
#